data_AF-A0A3M2I8Y1-F1
#
_entry.id   AF-A0A3M2I8Y1-F1
#
_cell.length_a   1.000
_cell.length_b   1.000
_cell.length_c   1.000
_cell.angle_alpha   90.00
_cell.angle_beta   90.00
_cell.angle_gamma   90.00
#
_symmetry.space_group_name_H-M   'P 1'
#
loop_
_entity.id
_entity.type
_entity.pdbx_description
1 polymer ?
#
loop_
_entity_poly.entity_id
_entity_poly.type
_entity_poly.pdbx_seq_one_letter_code
_entity_poly.pdbx_strand_id
1 'polypeptide(L)' 'MSQRKPPVKSKRDEAAQRIARSFIDSPWRYSQFVVVGLIVAGLVGGLSRAGWPLSLLVGAAAGIGLWLVEKKRGVL' A
#
# COMPACT_ATOMS: atom_id res chain seq x y z
N MET A 1 43.48 -13.12 16.08
CA MET A 1 42.27 -12.32 15.81
C MET A 1 42.24 -11.95 14.33
N SER A 2 41.47 -12.68 13.51
CA SER A 2 41.34 -12.39 12.07
C SER A 2 40.20 -11.38 11.88
N GLN A 3 40.56 -10.13 11.57
CA GLN A 3 39.62 -9.06 11.23
C GLN A 3 38.94 -9.41 9.90
N ARG A 4 37.73 -9.97 9.95
CA ARG A 4 36.91 -10.17 8.74
C ARG A 4 36.52 -8.79 8.21
N LYS A 5 37.17 -8.34 7.13
CA LYS A 5 36.73 -7.15 6.39
C LYS A 5 35.25 -7.32 6.04
N PRO A 6 34.41 -6.29 6.23
CA PRO A 6 33.02 -6.37 5.82
C PRO A 6 32.95 -6.64 4.30
N PRO A 7 31.97 -7.43 3.84
CA PRO A 7 31.83 -7.71 2.41
C PRO A 7 31.64 -6.40 1.66
N VAL A 8 32.46 -6.18 0.64
CA VAL A 8 32.34 -5.03 -0.27
C VAL A 8 31.01 -5.20 -1.00
N LYS A 9 30.02 -4.38 -0.66
CA LYS A 9 28.71 -4.37 -1.34
C LYS A 9 28.94 -4.14 -2.82
N SER A 10 28.41 -5.03 -3.66
CA SER A 10 28.58 -4.90 -5.10
C SER A 10 27.75 -3.71 -5.61
N LYS A 11 28.16 -3.10 -6.72
CA LYS A 11 27.36 -2.05 -7.39
C LYS A 11 25.91 -2.51 -7.68
N ARG A 12 25.68 -3.81 -7.86
CA ARG A 12 24.33 -4.38 -8.06
C ARG A 12 23.48 -4.30 -6.79
N ASP A 13 24.10 -4.54 -5.63
CA ASP A 13 23.41 -4.45 -4.33
C ASP A 13 23.04 -3.00 -3.99
N GLU A 14 23.90 -2.03 -4.34
CA GLU A 14 23.59 -0.61 -4.17
C GLU A 14 22.46 -0.15 -5.10
N ALA A 15 22.45 -0.60 -6.35
CA ALA A 15 21.37 -0.31 -7.29
C ALA A 15 20.04 -0.90 -6.80
N ALA A 16 20.05 -2.16 -6.35
CA ALA A 16 18.87 -2.81 -5.77
C ALA A 16 18.36 -2.06 -4.52
N GLN A 17 19.25 -1.60 -3.64
CA GLN A 17 18.88 -0.81 -2.46
C GLN A 17 18.35 0.59 -2.79
N ARG A 18 18.81 1.23 -3.88
CA ARG A 18 18.26 2.51 -4.34
C ARG A 18 16.85 2.30 -4.90
N ILE A 19 16.66 1.29 -5.73
CA ILE A 19 15.36 0.92 -6.29
C ILE A 19 14.37 0.59 -5.16
N ALA A 20 14.76 -0.27 -4.21
CA ALA A 20 13.90 -0.63 -3.08
C ALA A 20 13.52 0.59 -2.21
N ARG A 21 14.45 1.53 -1.97
CA ARG A 21 14.15 2.78 -1.28
C ARG A 21 13.18 3.67 -2.08
N SER A 22 13.40 3.81 -3.38
CA SER A 22 12.47 4.54 -4.26
C SER A 22 11.07 3.96 -4.29
N PHE A 23 10.91 2.63 -4.10
CA PHE A 23 9.60 2.00 -3.95
C PHE A 23 8.96 2.28 -2.58
N ILE A 24 9.74 2.28 -1.49
CA ILE A 24 9.23 2.55 -0.14
C ILE A 24 8.78 4.01 0.00
N ASP A 25 9.52 4.95 -0.60
CA ASP A 25 9.19 6.39 -0.60
C ASP A 25 8.10 6.76 -1.63
N SER A 26 7.63 5.80 -2.42
CA SER A 26 6.66 6.10 -3.48
C SER A 26 5.27 6.39 -2.89
N PRO A 27 4.64 7.53 -3.24
CA PRO A 27 3.28 7.85 -2.82
C PRO A 27 2.25 6.81 -3.31
N TRP A 28 2.61 5.96 -4.27
CA TRP A 28 1.80 4.85 -4.77
C TRP A 28 1.48 3.77 -3.75
N ARG A 29 2.20 3.69 -2.62
CA ARG A 29 1.87 2.76 -1.53
C ARG A 29 0.46 2.99 -0.99
N TYR A 30 -0.04 4.24 -1.05
CA TYR A 30 -1.39 4.60 -0.61
C TYR A 30 -2.47 4.29 -1.65
N SER A 31 -2.09 4.04 -2.92
CA SER A 31 -3.06 3.69 -3.97
C SER A 31 -3.77 2.37 -3.68
N GLN A 32 -3.17 1.47 -2.88
CA GLN A 32 -3.81 0.20 -2.51
C GLN A 32 -5.15 0.40 -1.80
N PHE A 33 -5.26 1.41 -0.94
CA PHE A 33 -6.50 1.71 -0.21
C PHE A 33 -7.59 2.25 -1.12
N VAL A 34 -7.19 3.09 -2.08
CA VAL A 34 -8.08 3.67 -3.08
C VAL A 34 -8.61 2.58 -4.01
N VAL A 35 -7.73 1.70 -4.48
CA VAL A 35 -8.09 0.56 -5.34
C VAL A 35 -9.03 -0.40 -4.62
N VAL A 36 -8.72 -0.76 -3.37
CA VAL A 36 -9.61 -1.61 -2.56
C VAL A 36 -10.96 -0.94 -2.33
N GLY A 37 -10.97 0.35 -1.99
CA GLY A 37 -12.21 1.12 -1.82
C GLY A 37 -13.07 1.18 -3.08
N LEU A 38 -12.45 1.36 -4.25
CA LEU A 38 -13.15 1.34 -5.55
C LEU A 38 -13.71 -0.04 -5.90
N ILE A 39 -12.97 -1.12 -5.64
CA ILE A 39 -13.47 -2.49 -5.84
C ILE A 39 -14.69 -2.75 -4.97
N VAL A 40 -14.62 -2.37 -3.68
CA VAL A 40 -15.75 -2.50 -2.75
C VAL A 40 -16.93 -1.63 -3.20
N ALA A 41 -16.70 -0.38 -3.60
CA ALA A 41 -17.76 0.50 -4.11
C ALA A 41 -18.43 -0.07 -5.37
N GLY A 42 -17.65 -0.60 -6.32
CA GLY A 42 -18.16 -1.21 -7.55
C GLY A 42 -18.96 -2.48 -7.27
N LEU A 43 -18.49 -3.33 -6.34
CA LEU A 43 -19.22 -4.53 -5.91
C LEU A 43 -20.54 -4.15 -5.22
N VAL A 44 -20.50 -3.22 -4.27
CA VAL A 44 -21.71 -2.78 -3.57
C VAL A 44 -22.68 -2.10 -4.54
N GLY A 45 -22.20 -1.24 -5.45
CA GLY A 45 -23.04 -0.56 -6.43
C GLY A 45 -23.59 -1.45 -7.53
N GLY A 46 -22.88 -2.53 -7.88
CA GLY A 46 -23.31 -3.50 -8.87
C GLY A 46 -24.30 -4.54 -8.32
N LEU A 47 -24.14 -4.95 -7.06
CA LEU A 47 -25.02 -5.94 -6.42
C LEU A 47 -26.18 -5.33 -5.63
N SER A 48 -26.08 -4.05 -5.23
CA SER A 48 -27.10 -3.40 -4.41
C SER A 48 -28.04 -2.51 -5.23
N ARG A 49 -29.33 -2.58 -4.93
CA ARG A 49 -30.34 -1.59 -5.35
C ARG A 49 -30.22 -0.24 -4.61
N ALA A 50 -29.31 -0.12 -3.64
CA ALA A 50 -29.20 1.05 -2.76
C ALA A 50 -28.59 2.30 -3.40
N GLY A 51 -28.27 2.26 -4.69
CA GLY A 51 -27.78 3.40 -5.44
C GLY A 51 -26.28 3.67 -5.27
N TRP A 52 -25.71 4.31 -6.30
CA TRP A 52 -24.29 4.63 -6.38
C TRP A 52 -23.74 5.51 -5.23
N PRO A 53 -24.47 6.51 -4.70
CA PRO A 53 -23.96 7.36 -3.62
C PRO A 53 -23.64 6.57 -2.35
N LEU A 54 -24.52 5.64 -1.96
CA LEU A 54 -24.32 4.81 -0.77
C LEU A 54 -23.15 3.84 -0.98
N SER A 55 -22.99 3.34 -2.20
CA SER A 55 -21.93 2.40 -2.57
C SER A 55 -20.54 3.06 -2.52
N LEU A 56 -20.44 4.32 -2.99
CA LEU A 56 -19.22 5.12 -2.86
C LEU A 56 -18.88 5.41 -1.40
N LEU A 57 -19.89 5.68 -0.56
CA LEU A 57 -19.69 5.93 0.87
C LEU A 57 -19.17 4.68 1.59
N VAL A 58 -19.69 3.50 1.26
CA VAL A 58 -19.21 2.21 1.77
C VAL A 58 -17.78 1.92 1.30
N GLY A 59 -17.47 2.13 0.02
CA GLY A 59 -16.12 1.93 -0.50
C GLY A 59 -15.09 2.90 0.12
N ALA A 60 -15.46 4.17 0.31
CA ALA A 60 -14.63 5.15 0.98
C ALA A 60 -14.39 4.76 2.45
N ALA A 61 -15.43 4.33 3.18
CA ALA A 61 -15.30 3.86 4.56
C ALA A 61 -14.40 2.62 4.65
N ALA A 62 -14.50 1.68 3.71
CA ALA A 62 -13.64 0.50 3.65
C ALA A 62 -12.16 0.87 3.39
N GLY A 63 -11.89 1.77 2.44
CA GLY A 63 -10.54 2.27 2.15
C GLY A 63 -9.92 2.99 3.35
N ILE A 64 -10.68 3.88 3.99
CA ILE A 64 -10.26 4.60 5.20
C ILE A 64 -10.04 3.64 6.38
N GLY A 65 -10.92 2.66 6.57
CA GLY A 65 -10.81 1.65 7.62
C GLY A 65 -9.54 0.80 7.45
N LEU A 66 -9.25 0.37 6.23
CA LEU A 66 -8.03 -0.38 5.92
C LEU A 66 -6.76 0.46 6.17
N TRP A 67 -6.78 1.75 5.78
CA TRP A 67 -5.70 2.68 6.08
C TRP A 67 -5.47 2.86 7.58
N LEU A 68 -6.53 3.02 8.36
CA LEU A 68 -6.48 3.10 9.83
C LEU A 68 -5.90 1.83 10.47
N VAL A 69 -6.24 0.65 9.95
CA VAL A 69 -5.70 -0.63 10.44
C VAL A 69 -4.21 -0.75 10.13
N GLU A 70 -3.78 -0.44 8.92
CA GLU A 70 -2.37 -0.47 8.55
C GLU A 70 -1.55 0.58 9.31
N LYS A 71 -2.11 1.77 9.54
CA LYS A 71 -1.54 2.81 10.41
C LYS A 71 -1.36 2.31 11.85
N LYS A 72 -2.36 1.60 12.41
CA LYS A 72 -2.23 1.00 13.75
C LYS A 72 -1.20 -0.13 13.82
N ARG A 73 -0.97 -0.86 12.73
CA ARG A 73 0.00 -1.96 12.66
C ARG A 73 1.44 -1.49 12.45
N GLY A 74 1.68 -0.20 12.23
CA GLY A 74 3.01 0.35 11.97
C GLY A 74 3.63 -0.11 10.65
N VAL A 75 2.81 -0.64 9.73
CA VAL A 75 3.22 -1.00 8.35
C VAL A 75 3.39 0.28 7.52
N LEU A 76 2.60 1.29 7.86
CA LEU A 76 2.52 2.60 7.22
C LEU A 76 3.43 3.62 7.91
#